data_AF-A0A6G1GDG7-F1
#
_entry.id   AF-A0A6G1GDG7-F1
#
_cell.length_a   1.000
_cell.length_b   1.000
_cell.length_c   1.000
_cell.angle_alpha   90.00
_cell.angle_beta   90.00
_cell.angle_gamma   90.00
#
_symmetry.space_group_name_H-M   'P 1'
#
loop_
_entity.id
_entity.type
_entity.pdbx_description
1 polymer ?
#
loop_
_entity_poly.entity_id
_entity_poly.type
_entity_poly.pdbx_seq_one_letter_code
_entity_poly.pdbx_strand_id
1 'polypeptide(L)'
;MNGDVACQGVGGGYRAQLAPNALPEGTDEASIQAGIDTFNQAVQNCPDSKIMFAGYSQGSAVMLNAVPQLDAAVSNMVVGGVFYGYTKNAQNNGELPGFPPENLEVFCRQDDGVCDGNLRVTAGHLAYGRDGTIEEGAQFLVDRMAAAGGDAAAGGDDTAGGDDTAGGDAAAGGDAAAGGDAAAGGGAAAGGDATAGGDAATSGGAAAGGAATGNDTAGGAVANCAATGNGATGAANNGGRLRGFLNRFSDN
;
A
#
# COMPACT_ATOMS: atom_id res chain seq x y z
N MET A 1 1.50 -11.98 1.06
CA MET A 1 0.74 -11.05 1.93
C MET A 1 -0.36 -11.85 2.62
N ASN A 2 -0.15 -12.28 3.86
CA ASN A 2 -1.27 -12.68 4.72
C ASN A 2 -2.13 -11.44 4.91
N GLY A 3 -3.45 -11.57 4.86
CA GLY A 3 -4.38 -10.45 4.73
C GLY A 3 -4.27 -9.43 5.85
N ASP A 4 -3.36 -8.46 5.69
CA ASP A 4 -3.03 -7.32 6.56
C ASP A 4 -3.06 -6.00 5.75
N VAL A 5 -3.92 -5.90 4.73
CA VAL A 5 -4.07 -4.71 3.88
C VAL A 5 -5.48 -4.13 3.99
N ALA A 6 -5.57 -2.86 4.35
CA ALA A 6 -6.80 -2.07 4.29
C ALA A 6 -6.78 -1.17 3.04
N CYS A 7 -7.89 -1.15 2.31
CA CYS A 7 -8.06 -0.31 1.12
C CYS A 7 -9.06 0.81 1.40
N GLN A 8 -8.67 2.05 1.15
CA GLN A 8 -9.53 3.22 1.35
C GLN A 8 -9.58 4.07 0.07
N GLY A 9 -10.78 4.31 -0.44
CA GLY A 9 -10.98 5.27 -1.53
C GLY A 9 -11.05 6.70 -0.99
N VAL A 10 -10.54 7.67 -1.75
CA VAL A 10 -10.75 9.09 -1.43
C VAL A 10 -12.22 9.43 -1.71
N GLY A 11 -12.98 9.73 -0.66
CA GLY A 11 -14.40 10.03 -0.73
C GLY A 11 -14.74 11.48 -0.34
N GLY A 12 -16.00 11.74 -0.03
CA GLY A 12 -16.44 13.03 0.50
C GLY A 12 -16.34 14.17 -0.52
N GLY A 13 -15.30 15.00 -0.39
CA GLY A 13 -15.04 16.17 -1.24
C GLY A 13 -14.66 15.79 -2.67
N TYR A 14 -13.98 14.65 -2.86
CA TYR A 14 -13.62 14.16 -4.18
C TYR A 14 -14.82 13.49 -4.88
N ARG A 15 -15.31 14.12 -5.95
CA ARG A 15 -16.48 13.65 -6.72
C ARG A 15 -16.13 13.16 -8.13
N ALA A 16 -14.84 13.10 -8.48
CA ALA A 16 -14.35 12.72 -9.81
C ALA A 16 -15.06 13.45 -10.96
N GLN A 17 -15.35 14.75 -10.78
CA GLN A 17 -16.00 15.53 -11.82
C GLN A 17 -15.01 15.82 -12.96
N LEU A 18 -15.51 15.91 -14.18
CA LEU A 18 -14.65 16.21 -15.33
C LEU A 18 -14.14 17.66 -15.33
N ALA A 19 -14.96 18.62 -14.91
CA ALA A 19 -14.62 20.04 -14.97
C ALA A 19 -13.37 20.44 -14.16
N PRO A 20 -13.15 19.92 -12.93
CA PRO A 20 -11.92 20.18 -12.17
C PRO A 20 -10.60 19.81 -12.88
N ASN A 21 -10.59 18.94 -13.89
CA ASN A 21 -9.36 18.64 -14.65
C ASN A 21 -8.78 19.88 -15.35
N ALA A 22 -9.62 20.86 -15.69
CA ALA A 22 -9.21 22.09 -16.36
C ALA A 22 -8.61 23.13 -15.40
N LEU A 23 -8.64 22.87 -14.09
CA LEU A 23 -8.02 23.75 -13.10
C LEU A 23 -6.48 23.61 -13.14
N PRO A 24 -5.73 24.64 -12.67
CA PRO A 24 -4.26 24.64 -12.70
C PRO A 24 -3.66 23.37 -12.09
N GLU A 25 -4.19 22.94 -10.95
CA GLU A 25 -3.72 21.75 -10.23
C GLU A 25 -4.23 20.42 -10.82
N GLY A 26 -5.12 20.47 -11.82
CA GLY A 26 -5.72 19.27 -12.44
C GLY A 26 -6.85 18.65 -11.62
N THR A 27 -7.23 19.30 -10.53
CA THR A 27 -8.38 18.96 -9.69
C THR A 27 -8.81 20.20 -8.89
N ASP A 28 -9.84 20.09 -8.07
CA ASP A 28 -10.32 21.16 -7.19
C ASP A 28 -9.81 21.00 -5.75
N GLU A 29 -9.82 22.11 -5.01
CA GLU A 29 -9.36 22.17 -3.61
C GLU A 29 -10.11 21.20 -2.69
N ALA A 30 -11.41 21.00 -2.91
CA ALA A 30 -12.19 20.07 -2.09
C ALA A 30 -11.73 18.62 -2.27
N SER A 31 -11.28 18.26 -3.48
CA SER A 31 -10.71 16.96 -3.80
C SER A 31 -9.32 16.79 -3.21
N ILE A 32 -8.49 17.84 -3.22
CA ILE A 32 -7.16 17.86 -2.58
C ILE A 32 -7.32 17.65 -1.07
N GLN A 33 -8.20 18.43 -0.44
CA GLN A 33 -8.48 18.32 0.99
C GLN A 33 -9.03 16.94 1.36
N ALA A 34 -9.90 16.36 0.53
CA ALA A 34 -10.38 15.00 0.74
C ALA A 34 -9.24 13.95 0.73
N GLY A 35 -8.22 14.15 -0.12
CA GLY A 35 -7.01 13.33 -0.10
C GLY A 35 -6.24 13.47 1.21
N ILE A 36 -5.97 14.72 1.63
CA ILE A 36 -5.29 15.04 2.90
C ILE A 36 -6.03 14.43 4.10
N ASP A 37 -7.35 14.61 4.16
CA ASP A 37 -8.19 14.06 5.23
C ASP A 37 -8.13 12.53 5.28
N THR A 38 -8.04 11.88 4.12
CA THR A 38 -7.91 10.42 4.03
C THR A 38 -6.59 9.94 4.63
N PHE A 39 -5.47 10.60 4.33
CA PHE A 39 -4.17 10.29 4.95
C PHE A 39 -4.20 10.53 6.46
N ASN A 40 -4.71 11.67 6.90
CA ASN A 40 -4.82 12.02 8.31
C ASN A 40 -5.69 11.02 9.08
N GLN A 41 -6.77 10.53 8.46
CA GLN A 41 -7.63 9.52 9.05
C GLN A 41 -6.92 8.17 9.19
N ALA A 42 -6.16 7.74 8.17
CA ALA A 42 -5.38 6.51 8.24
C ALA A 42 -4.38 6.53 9.40
N VAL A 43 -3.65 7.63 9.58
CA VAL A 43 -2.69 7.80 10.69
C VAL A 43 -3.39 7.84 12.05
N GLN A 44 -4.52 8.56 12.16
CA GLN A 44 -5.29 8.61 13.41
C GLN A 44 -5.82 7.24 13.84
N ASN A 45 -6.27 6.43 12.89
CA ASN A 45 -6.83 5.12 13.19
C ASN A 45 -5.76 4.05 13.39
N CYS A 46 -4.66 4.14 12.63
CA CYS A 46 -3.63 3.12 12.51
C CYS A 46 -2.22 3.73 12.58
N PRO A 47 -1.80 4.27 13.73
CA PRO A 47 -0.55 5.03 13.87
C PRO A 47 0.72 4.22 13.61
N ASP A 48 0.64 2.89 13.68
CA ASP A 48 1.76 1.98 13.42
C ASP A 48 1.77 1.44 11.98
N SER A 49 0.77 1.79 11.16
CA SER A 49 0.66 1.29 9.79
C SER A 49 1.66 1.95 8.83
N LYS A 50 1.92 1.29 7.71
CA LYS A 50 2.55 1.94 6.54
C LYS A 50 1.46 2.31 5.56
N ILE A 51 1.59 3.47 4.94
CA ILE A 51 0.63 4.00 3.98
C ILE A 51 1.25 3.96 2.59
N MET A 52 0.47 3.50 1.63
CA MET A 52 0.77 3.65 0.21
C MET A 52 -0.42 4.29 -0.47
N PHE A 53 -0.18 4.97 -1.59
CA PHE A 53 -1.25 5.57 -2.37
C PHE A 53 -1.20 5.14 -3.83
N ALA A 54 -2.35 5.26 -4.49
CA ALA A 54 -2.43 5.15 -5.93
C ALA A 54 -3.34 6.26 -6.48
N GLY A 55 -3.03 6.75 -7.67
CA GLY A 55 -3.83 7.76 -8.36
C GLY A 55 -4.00 7.43 -9.83
N TYR A 56 -5.24 7.34 -10.30
CA TYR A 56 -5.55 7.14 -11.72
C TYR A 56 -6.18 8.41 -12.31
N SER A 57 -5.71 8.86 -13.47
CA SER A 57 -6.26 10.04 -14.17
C SER A 57 -6.33 11.26 -13.24
N GLN A 58 -7.48 11.92 -13.07
CA GLN A 58 -7.65 13.02 -12.09
C GLN A 58 -7.19 12.66 -10.66
N GLY A 59 -7.32 11.39 -10.24
CA GLY A 59 -6.87 10.95 -8.92
C GLY A 59 -5.36 11.08 -8.71
N SER A 60 -4.57 11.00 -9.78
CA SER A 60 -3.13 11.31 -9.70
C SER A 60 -2.87 12.78 -9.39
N ALA A 61 -3.68 13.70 -9.95
CA ALA A 61 -3.62 15.12 -9.62
C ALA A 61 -4.09 15.42 -8.19
N VAL A 62 -5.05 14.65 -7.65
CA VAL A 62 -5.41 14.74 -6.22
C VAL A 62 -4.20 14.41 -5.34
N MET A 63 -3.54 13.28 -5.59
CA MET A 63 -2.37 12.85 -4.80
C MET A 63 -1.17 13.77 -5.02
N LEU A 64 -0.97 14.26 -6.24
CA LEU A 64 0.06 15.25 -6.57
C LEU A 64 0.03 16.46 -5.62
N ASN A 65 -1.18 16.91 -5.30
CA ASN A 65 -1.37 18.09 -4.49
C ASN A 65 -1.55 17.79 -3.00
N ALA A 66 -2.08 16.62 -2.65
CA ALA A 66 -2.30 16.23 -1.26
C ALA A 66 -0.99 15.83 -0.55
N VAL A 67 -0.18 14.96 -1.18
CA VAL A 67 1.02 14.38 -0.53
C VAL A 67 2.04 15.45 -0.08
N PRO A 68 2.36 16.48 -0.89
CA PRO A 68 3.30 17.52 -0.46
C PRO A 68 2.78 18.43 0.67
N GLN A 69 1.47 18.41 0.95
CA GLN A 69 0.82 19.21 1.99
C GLN A 69 0.65 18.45 3.32
N LEU A 70 0.98 17.17 3.36
CA LEU A 70 0.94 16.38 4.59
C LEU A 70 1.96 16.91 5.58
N ASP A 71 1.59 16.92 6.86
CA ASP A 71 2.57 17.19 7.91
C ASP A 71 3.60 16.05 7.98
N ALA A 72 4.74 16.33 8.63
CA ALA A 72 5.84 15.37 8.70
C ALA A 72 5.45 14.07 9.42
N ALA A 73 4.52 14.11 10.38
CA ALA A 73 4.11 12.91 11.09
C ALA A 73 3.37 11.94 10.16
N VAL A 74 2.53 12.48 9.27
CA VAL A 74 1.76 11.71 8.29
C VAL A 74 2.63 11.32 7.08
N SER A 75 3.42 12.25 6.53
CA SER A 75 4.24 11.97 5.36
C SER A 75 5.30 10.89 5.62
N ASN A 76 5.83 10.81 6.85
CA ASN A 76 6.79 9.77 7.25
C ASN A 76 6.20 8.34 7.25
N MET A 77 4.87 8.21 7.25
CA MET A 77 4.20 6.92 7.14
C MET A 77 3.94 6.52 5.68
N VAL A 78 4.08 7.45 4.73
CA VAL A 78 3.87 7.18 3.30
C VAL A 78 5.14 6.60 2.69
N VAL A 79 5.08 5.31 2.34
CA VAL A 79 6.27 4.54 1.90
C VAL A 79 6.33 4.32 0.39
N GLY A 80 5.21 4.50 -0.33
CA GLY A 80 5.16 4.26 -1.77
C GLY A 80 3.92 4.84 -2.44
N GLY A 81 4.05 5.19 -3.71
CA GLY A 81 3.00 5.74 -4.53
C GLY A 81 3.02 5.20 -5.96
N VAL A 82 1.85 5.04 -6.57
CA VAL A 82 1.73 4.70 -8.00
C VAL A 82 0.77 5.63 -8.71
N PHE A 83 1.16 6.15 -9.87
CA PHE A 83 0.25 6.86 -10.77
C PHE A 83 0.00 6.10 -12.07
N TYR A 84 -1.26 6.09 -12.50
CA TYR A 84 -1.70 5.55 -13.78
C TYR A 84 -2.35 6.66 -14.60
N GLY A 85 -1.85 6.93 -15.80
CA GLY A 85 -2.37 8.03 -16.63
C GLY A 85 -2.23 9.37 -15.91
N TYR A 86 -1.02 9.69 -15.47
CA TYR A 86 -0.72 10.88 -14.68
C TYR A 86 -0.97 12.16 -15.49
N THR A 87 -2.08 12.85 -15.19
CA THR A 87 -2.57 14.01 -16.00
C THR A 87 -1.66 15.24 -15.94
N LYS A 88 -0.71 15.24 -14.99
CA LYS A 88 0.31 16.27 -14.83
C LYS A 88 1.73 15.75 -15.06
N ASN A 89 1.86 14.60 -15.73
CA ASN A 89 3.14 13.95 -16.01
C ASN A 89 4.10 14.87 -16.76
N ALA A 90 3.70 15.40 -17.91
CA ALA A 90 4.54 16.29 -18.71
C ALA A 90 4.91 17.59 -17.97
N GLN A 91 4.03 18.07 -17.11
CA GLN A 91 4.20 19.31 -16.35
C GLN A 91 5.17 19.13 -15.17
N ASN A 92 5.30 17.91 -14.64
CA ASN A 92 6.16 17.58 -13.51
C ASN A 92 7.31 16.62 -13.87
N ASN A 93 7.56 16.38 -15.16
CA ASN A 93 8.58 15.44 -15.64
C ASN A 93 8.45 14.01 -15.06
N GLY A 94 7.23 13.57 -14.79
CA GLY A 94 6.96 12.27 -14.18
C GLY A 94 7.28 12.20 -12.68
N GLU A 95 7.54 13.33 -12.03
CA GLU A 95 7.87 13.38 -10.60
C GLU A 95 6.68 13.82 -9.75
N LEU A 96 6.73 13.50 -8.46
CA LEU A 96 5.90 14.08 -7.41
C LEU A 96 6.79 15.00 -6.56
N PRO A 97 6.70 16.33 -6.69
CA PRO A 97 7.57 17.25 -5.96
C PRO A 97 7.52 17.03 -4.45
N GLY A 98 8.68 16.89 -3.82
CA GLY A 98 8.79 16.68 -2.37
C GLY A 98 8.58 15.22 -1.92
N PHE A 99 8.40 14.28 -2.85
CA PHE A 99 8.32 12.85 -2.56
C PHE A 99 9.52 12.11 -3.18
N PRO A 100 10.14 11.13 -2.49
CA PRO A 100 11.32 10.45 -3.03
C PRO A 100 11.01 9.76 -4.36
N PRO A 101 11.77 10.02 -5.44
CA PRO A 101 11.49 9.47 -6.75
C PRO A 101 11.56 7.94 -6.76
N GLU A 102 12.41 7.32 -5.94
CA GLU A 102 12.49 5.86 -5.78
C GLU A 102 11.22 5.24 -5.16
N ASN A 103 10.39 6.06 -4.50
CA ASN A 103 9.14 5.63 -3.87
C ASN A 103 7.90 5.88 -4.74
N LEU A 104 8.07 6.49 -5.93
CA LEU A 104 6.98 6.72 -6.89
C LEU A 104 7.19 5.93 -8.17
N GLU A 105 6.18 5.19 -8.60
CA GLU A 105 6.12 4.61 -9.94
C GLU A 105 5.04 5.30 -10.78
N VAL A 106 5.37 5.66 -12.03
CA VAL A 106 4.44 6.33 -12.93
C VAL A 106 4.25 5.50 -14.20
N PHE A 107 3.06 4.93 -14.34
CA PHE A 107 2.62 4.26 -15.55
C PHE A 107 1.91 5.24 -16.47
N CYS A 108 2.60 5.60 -17.54
CA CYS A 108 2.06 6.41 -18.63
C CYS A 108 2.27 5.69 -19.96
N ARG A 109 1.17 5.19 -20.54
CA ARG A 109 1.23 4.50 -21.83
C ARG A 109 1.54 5.48 -22.94
N GLN A 110 2.26 5.00 -23.96
CA GLN A 110 2.60 5.82 -25.13
C GLN A 110 1.36 6.29 -25.92
N ASP A 111 0.27 5.53 -25.88
CA ASP A 111 -1.00 5.89 -26.50
C ASP A 111 -2.00 6.57 -25.55
N ASP A 112 -1.60 6.90 -24.32
CA ASP A 112 -2.40 7.67 -23.36
C ASP A 112 -2.25 9.19 -23.59
N GLY A 113 -3.32 9.81 -24.10
CA GLY A 113 -3.35 11.23 -24.41
C GLY A 113 -3.52 12.17 -23.22
N VAL A 114 -3.44 11.68 -21.97
CA VAL A 114 -3.37 12.57 -20.80
C VAL A 114 -1.96 12.78 -20.26
N CYS A 115 -1.02 11.90 -20.62
CA CYS A 115 0.34 11.89 -20.08
C CYS A 115 1.27 12.94 -20.72
N ASP A 116 0.88 13.50 -21.86
CA ASP A 116 1.65 14.47 -22.64
C ASP A 116 1.18 15.93 -22.44
N GLY A 117 0.45 16.18 -21.34
CA GLY A 117 -0.03 17.51 -20.97
C GLY A 117 -1.39 17.89 -21.57
N ASN A 118 -2.01 16.98 -22.33
CA ASN A 118 -3.38 17.14 -22.82
C ASN A 118 -4.40 16.51 -21.87
N LEU A 119 -5.69 16.77 -22.08
CA LEU A 119 -6.79 16.11 -21.37
C LEU A 119 -7.58 15.18 -22.30
N ARG A 120 -6.86 14.47 -23.18
CA ARG A 120 -7.47 13.62 -24.19
C ARG A 120 -7.54 12.18 -23.69
N VAL A 121 -8.73 11.75 -23.30
CA VAL A 121 -9.00 10.35 -22.96
C VAL A 121 -8.96 9.48 -24.22
N THR A 122 -7.89 8.71 -24.39
CA THR A 122 -7.70 7.77 -25.50
C THR A 122 -8.04 6.33 -25.08
N ALA A 123 -7.97 5.39 -26.02
CA ALA A 123 -8.05 3.96 -25.70
C ALA A 123 -6.94 3.53 -24.74
N GLY A 124 -5.73 4.09 -24.91
CA GLY A 124 -4.61 3.87 -24.01
C GLY A 124 -4.94 4.27 -22.57
N HIS A 125 -5.57 5.42 -22.38
CA HIS A 125 -5.98 5.88 -21.05
C HIS A 125 -6.87 4.87 -20.31
N LEU A 126 -7.68 4.09 -21.03
CA LEU A 126 -8.63 3.12 -20.46
C LEU A 126 -8.06 1.69 -20.34
N ALA A 127 -6.78 1.48 -20.67
CA ALA A 127 -6.21 0.16 -20.87
C ALA A 127 -5.32 -0.38 -19.73
N TYR A 128 -4.99 0.43 -18.72
CA TYR A 128 -4.09 0.03 -17.61
C TYR A 128 -4.52 -1.26 -16.90
N GLY A 129 -5.82 -1.52 -16.79
CA GLY A 129 -6.34 -2.75 -16.18
C GLY A 129 -6.15 -4.04 -17.00
N ARG A 130 -5.50 -3.97 -18.16
CA ARG A 130 -5.38 -5.09 -19.11
C ARG A 130 -4.01 -5.22 -19.77
N ASP A 131 -3.04 -4.39 -19.38
CA ASP A 131 -1.73 -4.33 -20.00
C ASP A 131 -0.58 -4.82 -19.11
N GLY A 132 -0.89 -5.35 -17.91
CA GLY A 132 0.07 -5.86 -16.94
C GLY A 132 0.59 -4.82 -15.94
N THR A 133 0.31 -3.53 -16.17
CA THR A 133 0.85 -2.46 -15.31
C THR A 133 0.24 -2.45 -13.91
N ILE A 134 -0.97 -3.00 -13.73
CA ILE A 134 -1.57 -3.15 -12.40
C ILE A 134 -0.75 -4.12 -11.54
N GLU A 135 -0.33 -5.24 -12.10
CA GLU A 135 0.51 -6.22 -11.42
C GLU A 135 1.90 -5.65 -11.12
N GLU A 136 2.49 -4.93 -12.08
CA GLU A 136 3.78 -4.25 -11.90
C GLU A 136 3.72 -3.19 -10.79
N GLY A 137 2.69 -2.33 -10.79
CA GLY A 137 2.53 -1.31 -9.76
C GLY A 137 2.20 -1.89 -8.39
N ALA A 138 1.43 -2.97 -8.32
CA ALA A 138 1.21 -3.68 -7.07
C ALA A 138 2.53 -4.26 -6.53
N GLN A 139 3.34 -4.88 -7.38
CA GLN A 139 4.65 -5.42 -6.98
C GLN A 139 5.60 -4.30 -6.52
N PHE A 140 5.64 -3.17 -7.23
CA PHE A 140 6.41 -2.00 -6.82
C PHE A 140 6.06 -1.58 -5.39
N LEU A 141 4.77 -1.47 -5.07
CA LEU A 141 4.29 -1.12 -3.74
C LEU A 141 4.66 -2.16 -2.67
N VAL A 142 4.59 -3.46 -3.00
CA VAL A 142 5.10 -4.54 -2.12
C VAL A 142 6.56 -4.31 -1.78
N ASP A 143 7.38 -4.02 -2.79
CA ASP A 143 8.82 -3.83 -2.63
C ASP A 143 9.13 -2.57 -1.80
N ARG A 144 8.33 -1.51 -1.94
CA ARG A 144 8.45 -0.30 -1.09
C ARG A 144 8.09 -0.57 0.36
N MET A 145 7.06 -1.37 0.62
CA MET A 145 6.75 -1.78 2.00
C MET A 145 7.88 -2.60 2.63
N ALA A 146 8.46 -3.55 1.89
CA ALA A 146 9.58 -4.35 2.37
C ALA A 146 10.82 -3.47 2.66
N ALA A 147 11.13 -2.53 1.75
CA ALA A 147 12.24 -1.59 1.94
C ALA A 147 12.04 -0.67 3.16
N ALA A 148 10.79 -0.32 3.48
CA ALA A 148 10.45 0.50 4.65
C ALA A 148 10.45 -0.27 5.99
N GLY A 149 10.91 -1.53 6.00
CA GLY A 149 10.99 -2.36 7.19
C GLY A 149 9.65 -2.97 7.61
N GLY A 150 8.68 -3.11 6.69
CA GLY A 150 7.52 -3.97 6.92
C GLY A 150 8.03 -5.40 7.14
N ASP A 151 7.53 -6.06 8.19
CA ASP A 151 7.95 -7.41 8.60
C ASP A 151 8.06 -8.34 7.37
N ALA A 152 9.31 -8.53 6.92
CA ALA A 152 9.62 -9.43 5.84
C ALA A 152 9.40 -10.85 6.37
N ALA A 153 8.22 -11.41 6.13
CA ALA A 153 8.09 -12.86 6.12
C ALA A 153 8.98 -13.38 5.00
N ALA A 154 10.17 -13.87 5.37
CA ALA A 154 11.04 -14.63 4.50
C ALA A 154 10.23 -15.77 3.86
N GLY A 155 9.95 -15.62 2.58
CA GLY A 155 9.21 -16.58 1.76
C GLY A 155 9.90 -16.77 0.43
N GLY A 156 11.20 -17.08 0.47
CA GLY A 156 11.92 -17.71 -0.63
C GLY A 156 12.11 -19.17 -0.29
N ASP A 157 11.11 -19.99 -0.61
CA ASP A 157 11.26 -21.44 -0.70
C ASP A 157 11.90 -21.75 -2.06
N ASP A 158 13.21 -21.62 -2.13
CA ASP A 158 14.00 -22.31 -3.15
C ASP A 158 14.49 -23.61 -2.50
N THR A 159 13.67 -24.66 -2.58
CA THR A 159 14.08 -26.02 -2.21
C THR A 159 15.41 -26.37 -2.88
N ALA A 160 16.38 -26.63 -2.01
CA ALA A 160 17.68 -27.17 -2.35
C ALA A 160 17.57 -28.50 -3.12
N GLY A 161 18.14 -28.54 -4.31
CA GLY A 161 18.50 -29.75 -5.03
C GLY A 161 19.99 -29.69 -5.38
N GLY A 162 20.81 -30.40 -4.61
CA GLY A 162 22.26 -30.47 -4.82
C GLY A 162 22.94 -31.28 -3.73
N ASP A 163 22.85 -32.61 -3.87
CA ASP A 163 23.69 -33.59 -3.19
C ASP A 163 25.14 -33.39 -3.63
N ASP A 164 26.07 -33.23 -2.69
CA ASP A 164 27.48 -33.58 -2.86
C ASP A 164 28.09 -33.83 -1.47
N THR A 165 28.33 -35.11 -1.18
CA THR A 165 29.15 -35.57 -0.06
C THR A 165 30.63 -35.62 -0.47
N ALA A 166 31.49 -35.52 0.55
CA ALA A 166 32.96 -35.69 0.61
C ALA A 166 33.73 -34.36 0.71
N GLY A 167 34.66 -34.16 1.63
CA GLY A 167 35.34 -35.02 2.59
C GLY A 167 36.69 -34.36 2.91
N GLY A 168 37.17 -34.45 4.16
CA GLY A 168 38.53 -34.01 4.50
C GLY A 168 38.72 -33.68 5.97
N ASP A 169 39.23 -34.66 6.72
CA ASP A 169 39.70 -34.54 8.10
C ASP A 169 41.05 -33.80 8.23
N ALA A 170 41.32 -33.37 9.47
CA ALA A 170 42.60 -33.04 10.13
C ALA A 170 43.08 -31.57 10.01
N ALA A 171 43.65 -30.91 11.04
CA ALA A 171 44.29 -31.40 12.26
C ALA A 171 44.32 -30.32 13.37
N ALA A 172 44.66 -30.79 14.57
CA ALA A 172 44.78 -30.10 15.85
C ALA A 172 46.00 -29.16 16.01
N GLY A 173 45.98 -28.38 17.11
CA GLY A 173 47.13 -27.76 17.77
C GLY A 173 46.96 -26.25 18.01
N GLY A 174 47.07 -25.67 19.21
CA GLY A 174 47.55 -26.18 20.48
C GLY A 174 47.25 -25.21 21.65
N ASP A 175 47.53 -25.70 22.85
CA ASP A 175 47.29 -25.12 24.16
C ASP A 175 48.22 -23.96 24.58
N ALA A 176 47.76 -23.27 25.64
CA ALA A 176 48.50 -22.59 26.72
C ALA A 176 49.06 -21.17 26.47
N ALA A 177 49.04 -20.21 27.39
CA ALA A 177 48.50 -20.11 28.75
C ALA A 177 48.61 -18.65 29.28
N ALA A 178 47.69 -18.31 30.20
CA ALA A 178 47.89 -17.66 31.51
C ALA A 178 48.47 -16.24 31.71
N GLY A 179 47.87 -15.57 32.69
CA GLY A 179 48.41 -14.46 33.51
C GLY A 179 47.51 -13.20 33.47
N GLY A 180 46.88 -12.72 34.55
CA GLY A 180 46.91 -13.10 35.95
C GLY A 180 45.86 -12.32 36.77
N ASP A 181 45.52 -12.93 37.92
CA ASP A 181 44.94 -12.47 39.19
C ASP A 181 44.71 -10.96 39.45
N ALA A 182 43.86 -10.50 40.38
CA ALA A 182 42.70 -10.97 41.13
C ALA A 182 42.35 -9.86 42.15
N ALA A 183 41.17 -10.00 42.78
CA ALA A 183 40.73 -9.43 44.05
C ALA A 183 40.00 -8.07 44.02
N ALA A 184 39.00 -7.80 44.86
CA ALA A 184 38.09 -8.60 45.69
C ALA A 184 37.15 -7.61 46.40
N GLY A 185 35.96 -8.08 46.80
CA GLY A 185 35.16 -7.51 47.91
C GLY A 185 33.98 -6.63 47.47
N GLY A 186 32.73 -6.88 47.88
CA GLY A 186 32.20 -7.86 48.83
C GLY A 186 30.69 -8.06 48.61
N GLY A 187 30.20 -9.23 48.99
CA GLY A 187 28.78 -9.64 48.91
C GLY A 187 27.92 -9.02 50.01
N ALA A 188 26.71 -9.49 50.32
CA ALA A 188 25.74 -10.43 49.76
C ALA A 188 24.49 -10.32 50.66
N ALA A 189 23.29 -10.48 50.11
CA ALA A 189 22.08 -11.07 50.74
C ALA A 189 20.91 -10.82 49.76
N ALA A 190 20.33 -11.79 49.06
CA ALA A 190 19.59 -13.00 49.47
C ALA A 190 18.09 -12.74 49.72
N GLY A 191 17.26 -13.54 49.03
CA GLY A 191 15.81 -13.71 49.22
C GLY A 191 15.00 -13.15 48.04
N GLY A 192 14.20 -13.92 47.30
CA GLY A 192 13.76 -15.30 47.42
C GLY A 192 12.97 -15.72 46.17
N ASP A 193 12.94 -17.02 45.98
CA ASP A 193 12.34 -17.83 44.92
C ASP A 193 10.80 -17.84 44.94
N ALA A 194 10.15 -17.85 43.77
CA ALA A 194 9.21 -18.90 43.33
C ALA A 194 8.23 -18.44 42.24
N THR A 195 8.18 -19.29 41.22
CA THR A 195 7.28 -19.43 40.07
C THR A 195 5.78 -19.33 40.34
N ALA A 196 5.00 -18.83 39.36
CA ALA A 196 3.74 -19.46 38.93
C ALA A 196 3.25 -18.83 37.62
N GLY A 197 2.84 -19.70 36.69
CA GLY A 197 2.30 -19.32 35.38
C GLY A 197 0.88 -18.77 35.40
N GLY A 198 0.45 -18.36 34.22
CA GLY A 198 -0.92 -17.95 33.93
C GLY A 198 -1.09 -17.74 32.44
N ASP A 199 -1.33 -18.85 31.72
CA ASP A 199 -2.03 -18.81 30.43
C ASP A 199 -3.38 -18.09 30.63
N ALA A 200 -3.67 -17.12 29.77
CA ALA A 200 -5.01 -16.59 29.62
C ALA A 200 -5.46 -16.80 28.17
N ALA A 201 -6.05 -17.97 27.93
CA ALA A 201 -6.88 -18.22 26.76
C ALA A 201 -8.37 -18.17 27.14
N THR A 202 -9.18 -17.78 26.17
CA THR A 202 -10.67 -17.84 26.07
C THR A 202 -11.41 -16.70 26.78
N SER A 203 -12.48 -16.10 26.27
CA SER A 203 -13.33 -16.35 25.10
C SER A 203 -14.16 -15.07 24.81
N GLY A 204 -14.56 -14.89 23.56
CA GLY A 204 -15.48 -13.82 23.16
C GLY A 204 -15.99 -14.00 21.74
N GLY A 205 -16.44 -15.22 21.40
CA GLY A 205 -17.15 -15.46 20.15
C GLY A 205 -18.54 -14.81 20.21
N ALA A 206 -18.78 -13.87 19.30
CA ALA A 206 -20.14 -13.45 18.95
C ALA A 206 -20.33 -13.67 17.45
N ALA A 207 -20.90 -14.83 17.12
CA ALA A 207 -21.57 -15.02 15.84
C ALA A 207 -22.91 -14.26 15.89
N ALA A 208 -23.10 -13.31 14.99
CA ALA A 208 -24.43 -12.89 14.55
C ALA A 208 -24.36 -12.57 13.06
N GLY A 209 -24.94 -13.46 12.26
CA GLY A 209 -25.17 -13.23 10.85
C GLY A 209 -26.16 -12.09 10.65
N GLY A 210 -25.96 -11.36 9.55
CA GLY A 210 -26.89 -10.36 9.06
C GLY A 210 -26.56 -10.09 7.60
N ALA A 211 -27.15 -10.87 6.70
CA ALA A 211 -27.21 -10.50 5.30
C ALA A 211 -28.03 -9.21 5.17
N ALA A 212 -27.45 -8.18 4.54
CA ALA A 212 -28.16 -7.04 3.98
C ALA A 212 -27.38 -6.64 2.71
N THR A 213 -27.78 -7.08 1.52
CA THR A 213 -28.67 -6.35 0.58
C THR A 213 -28.43 -4.84 0.62
N GLY A 214 -27.90 -4.33 -0.49
CA GLY A 214 -27.26 -3.02 -0.57
C GLY A 214 -28.14 -1.81 -0.30
N ASN A 215 -27.44 -0.70 -0.09
CA ASN A 215 -27.86 0.63 -0.51
C ASN A 215 -26.61 1.49 -0.65
N ASP A 216 -26.49 2.17 -1.79
CA ASP A 216 -25.54 3.25 -2.01
C ASP A 216 -25.76 4.34 -0.97
N THR A 217 -24.76 4.59 -0.12
CA THR A 217 -24.61 5.89 0.54
C THR A 217 -23.12 6.13 0.75
N ALA A 218 -22.60 7.14 0.04
CA ALA A 218 -21.32 7.76 0.34
C ALA A 218 -21.39 8.34 1.76
N GLY A 219 -20.95 7.56 2.73
CA GLY A 219 -20.66 7.96 4.11
C GLY A 219 -19.37 7.26 4.48
N GLY A 220 -18.40 8.02 5.00
CA GLY A 220 -17.05 7.54 5.29
C GLY A 220 -17.08 6.25 6.10
N ALA A 221 -16.75 5.14 5.45
CA ALA A 221 -16.32 3.96 6.17
C ALA A 221 -14.97 4.31 6.78
N VAL A 222 -14.92 4.33 8.11
CA VAL A 222 -13.68 4.43 8.86
C VAL A 222 -12.89 3.17 8.50
N ALA A 223 -11.77 3.30 7.80
CA ALA A 223 -10.84 2.19 7.64
C ALA A 223 -10.34 1.82 9.05
N ASN A 224 -10.93 0.77 9.63
CA ASN A 224 -10.38 0.10 10.79
C ASN A 224 -9.12 -0.63 10.30
N CYS A 225 -8.09 -0.77 11.13
CA CYS A 225 -6.80 -1.38 10.74
C CYS A 225 -6.90 -2.86 10.33
N ALA A 226 -8.11 -3.42 10.33
CA ALA A 226 -8.39 -4.76 9.89
C ALA A 226 -8.33 -4.84 8.35
N ALA A 227 -7.55 -5.80 7.87
CA ALA A 227 -7.52 -6.09 6.46
C ALA A 227 -8.88 -6.56 5.94
N THR A 228 -9.31 -5.95 4.85
CA THR A 228 -10.43 -6.46 4.08
C THR A 228 -9.85 -7.38 3.01
N GLY A 229 -10.01 -8.69 3.19
CA GLY A 229 -9.62 -9.67 2.19
C GLY A 229 -10.32 -9.42 0.84
N ASN A 230 -9.51 -9.32 -0.20
CA ASN A 230 -9.77 -9.52 -1.63
C ASN A 230 -10.92 -8.71 -2.29
N GLY A 231 -10.56 -7.78 -3.18
CA GLY A 231 -11.49 -7.22 -4.17
C GLY A 231 -11.15 -5.82 -4.65
N ALA A 232 -10.13 -5.69 -5.49
CA ALA A 232 -9.93 -4.49 -6.30
C ALA A 232 -11.06 -4.39 -7.34
N THR A 233 -12.20 -3.81 -6.98
CA THR A 233 -13.22 -3.33 -7.93
C THR A 233 -13.78 -2.02 -7.43
N GLY A 234 -13.18 -0.91 -7.87
CA GLY A 234 -13.57 0.42 -7.41
C GLY A 234 -13.08 1.55 -8.30
N ALA A 235 -13.12 1.36 -9.62
CA ALA A 235 -13.00 2.47 -10.56
C ALA A 235 -13.95 2.26 -11.75
N ALA A 236 -14.71 3.31 -12.05
CA ALA A 236 -15.61 3.48 -13.20
C ALA A 236 -16.93 2.69 -13.17
N ASN A 237 -18.00 3.33 -12.68
CA ASN A 237 -19.24 3.41 -13.45
C ASN A 237 -20.12 4.55 -12.96
N ASN A 238 -20.08 5.67 -13.69
CA ASN A 238 -21.23 6.57 -13.75
C ASN A 238 -21.40 7.09 -15.18
N GLY A 239 -21.96 6.22 -16.01
CA GLY A 239 -22.47 6.53 -17.34
C GLY A 239 -23.76 5.75 -17.53
N GLY A 240 -24.89 6.34 -17.15
CA GLY A 240 -26.20 5.72 -17.32
C GLY A 240 -26.52 5.44 -18.79
N ARG A 241 -27.29 4.36 -18.99
CA ARG A 241 -28.10 4.02 -20.18
C ARG A 241 -27.37 3.43 -21.40
N LEU A 242 -27.09 2.12 -21.32
CA LEU A 242 -27.23 1.19 -22.47
C LEU A 242 -27.52 -0.22 -21.97
N ARG A 243 -28.71 -0.41 -21.37
CA ARG A 243 -29.36 -1.73 -21.38
C ARG A 243 -30.19 -1.78 -22.66
N GLY A 244 -29.77 -2.61 -23.62
CA GLY A 244 -30.59 -2.96 -24.78
C GLY A 244 -29.93 -2.79 -26.13
N PHE A 245 -28.84 -3.51 -26.41
CA PHE A 245 -28.49 -4.00 -27.75
C PHE A 245 -27.37 -5.03 -27.59
N LEU A 246 -27.39 -6.11 -28.38
CA LEU A 246 -26.49 -7.28 -28.33
C LEU A 246 -26.88 -8.43 -27.39
N ASN A 247 -28.16 -8.82 -27.43
CA ASN A 247 -28.52 -10.23 -27.23
C ASN A 247 -29.56 -10.64 -28.29
N ARG A 248 -29.09 -10.78 -29.53
CA ARG A 248 -29.79 -11.45 -30.66
C ARG A 248 -28.83 -11.58 -31.83
N PHE A 249 -28.04 -12.65 -31.84
CA PHE A 249 -27.59 -13.36 -33.05
C PHE A 249 -26.97 -14.68 -32.61
N SER A 250 -27.86 -15.58 -32.17
CA SER A 250 -27.67 -17.02 -32.28
C SER A 250 -29.07 -17.60 -32.20
N ASP A 251 -29.73 -17.60 -33.36
CA ASP A 251 -30.74 -18.57 -33.80
C ASP A 251 -31.22 -18.16 -35.21
N ASN A 252 -30.89 -19.03 -36.17
CA ASN A 252 -31.06 -18.99 -37.64
C ASN A 252 -30.06 -18.16 -38.45
#